data_AF-A0A928WFR0-F1
#
_entry.id   AF-A0A928WFR0-F1
#
_cell.length_a   1.000
_cell.length_b   1.000
_cell.length_c   1.000
_cell.angle_alpha   90.00
_cell.angle_beta   90.00
_cell.angle_gamma   90.00
#
_symmetry.space_group_name_H-M   'P 1'
#
loop_
_entity.id
_entity.type
_entity.pdbx_description
1 polymer ?
#
loop_
_entity_poly.entity_id
_entity_poly.type
_entity_poly.pdbx_seq_one_letter_code
_entity_poly.pdbx_strand_id
1 'polypeptide(L)'
;MTTATITQPESGWWAGNARFIHLSGKLLGAHVAHAGLIVLWAGAMTLFEITKYDISRPMYEQGLILLPHLATLGFGVGDGGQIIDTYPYFVIGVLHLISSAVLGAGGIYHALLGPEVLPENRTFPGFFGYDWQDEDKMTTIVGIHLLLLGFGAWLLVAKAIFWGGIYDPAIASVRVISEPTLNPGRIFGYLFGSFGSQGMAAVNNLEDVIGGHIWVGILCIAGGFWHIFTQPFGWAKKVLFWSGEAYLSYSLGALAYMGILAAYFVTVNDTVYPTEFYGPLGLSTTASGVVTVRTWLATSHFALAVVFLAGHIWHALRVRVIAAGLNFEQGVVNYAGMPEMGNFDTPINASDITLNFLKYLPIYRPGLSPFSRGLEIGMAHGYFLLGPFVKLGPLRNTELANQVGLIATIGLLLILSVCLWLYGNATFQKGKPATGELPDNLKTRKSWSEFNAGWTVGSCGGALFAFLVLWSLATGYWGIGIG
;
A
#
# COMPACT_ATOMS: atom_id res chain seq x y z
N MET A 1 -2.86 -13.87 -40.91
CA MET A 1 -2.35 -13.82 -39.52
C MET A 1 -3.56 -13.70 -38.62
N THR A 2 -3.88 -14.76 -37.90
CA THR A 2 -5.00 -14.83 -36.95
C THR A 2 -4.72 -13.90 -35.77
N THR A 3 -5.38 -12.74 -35.74
CA THR A 3 -5.54 -11.92 -34.54
C THR A 3 -6.25 -12.77 -33.49
N ALA A 4 -5.47 -13.36 -32.58
CA ALA A 4 -6.00 -13.99 -31.39
C ALA A 4 -6.66 -12.89 -30.55
N THR A 5 -7.98 -12.87 -30.54
CA THR A 5 -8.77 -12.02 -29.63
C THR A 5 -8.43 -12.46 -28.22
N ILE A 6 -7.63 -11.68 -27.49
CA ILE A 6 -7.36 -11.91 -26.07
C ILE A 6 -8.70 -11.74 -25.35
N THR A 7 -9.37 -12.85 -25.03
CA THR A 7 -10.56 -12.86 -24.20
C THR A 7 -10.12 -12.42 -22.79
N GLN A 8 -10.42 -11.16 -22.46
CA GLN A 8 -10.23 -10.61 -21.12
C GLN A 8 -10.96 -11.53 -20.12
N PRO A 9 -10.28 -12.05 -19.08
CA PRO A 9 -10.96 -12.83 -18.05
C PRO A 9 -12.07 -11.97 -17.42
N GLU A 10 -13.29 -12.51 -17.30
CA GLU A 10 -14.45 -11.84 -16.70
C GLU A 10 -14.25 -11.63 -15.19
N SER A 11 -13.30 -10.79 -14.82
CA SER A 11 -13.05 -10.42 -13.43
C SER A 11 -14.08 -9.38 -13.01
N GLY A 12 -14.76 -9.61 -11.88
CA GLY A 12 -15.67 -8.64 -11.26
C GLY A 12 -14.99 -7.30 -10.97
N TRP A 13 -15.76 -6.23 -10.75
CA TRP A 13 -15.20 -4.88 -10.55
C TRP A 13 -14.23 -4.81 -9.35
N TRP A 14 -14.45 -5.64 -8.32
CA TRP A 14 -13.59 -5.76 -7.13
C TRP A 14 -12.20 -6.35 -7.43
N ALA A 15 -12.03 -7.04 -8.56
CA ALA A 15 -10.75 -7.52 -9.10
C ALA A 15 -10.36 -6.76 -10.38
N GLY A 16 -10.85 -5.54 -10.57
CA GLY A 16 -10.74 -4.80 -11.84
C GLY A 16 -9.30 -4.62 -12.35
N ASN A 17 -8.31 -4.52 -11.46
CA ASN A 17 -6.91 -4.40 -11.86
C ASN A 17 -6.35 -5.65 -12.54
N ALA A 18 -6.95 -6.83 -12.33
CA ALA A 18 -6.55 -8.07 -13.02
C ALA A 18 -6.80 -7.99 -14.54
N ARG A 19 -7.70 -7.11 -14.99
CA ARG A 19 -7.97 -6.86 -16.41
C ARG A 19 -6.78 -6.21 -17.14
N PHE A 20 -5.80 -5.69 -16.39
CA PHE A 20 -4.64 -5.01 -16.94
C PHE A 20 -3.41 -5.90 -17.06
N ILE A 21 -3.50 -7.19 -16.68
CA ILE A 21 -2.34 -8.11 -16.68
C ILE A 21 -1.63 -8.13 -18.04
N HIS A 22 -2.38 -8.13 -19.15
CA HIS A 22 -1.83 -8.14 -20.51
C HIS A 22 -1.83 -6.77 -21.20
N LEU A 23 -2.11 -5.69 -20.46
CA LEU A 23 -2.13 -4.32 -20.98
C LEU A 23 -0.93 -3.54 -20.44
N SER A 24 0.26 -3.86 -20.96
CA SER A 24 1.55 -3.35 -20.46
C SER A 24 1.62 -1.82 -20.37
N GLY A 25 0.97 -1.08 -21.27
CA GLY A 25 0.91 0.38 -21.23
C GLY A 25 0.00 0.91 -20.13
N LYS A 26 -1.19 0.34 -19.96
CA LYS A 26 -2.09 0.71 -18.86
C LYS A 26 -1.51 0.32 -17.50
N LEU A 27 -0.86 -0.84 -17.43
CA LEU A 27 -0.23 -1.32 -16.21
C LEU A 27 0.98 -0.46 -15.83
N LEU A 28 1.79 0.00 -16.81
CA LEU A 28 2.82 1.02 -16.59
C LEU A 28 2.20 2.29 -15.99
N GLY A 29 1.10 2.78 -16.57
CA GLY A 29 0.38 3.94 -16.04
C GLY A 29 -0.08 3.77 -14.60
N ALA A 30 -0.63 2.61 -14.25
CA ALA A 30 -1.03 2.29 -12.87
C ALA A 30 0.17 2.31 -11.90
N HIS A 31 1.31 1.73 -12.27
CA HIS A 31 2.51 1.71 -11.42
C HIS A 31 3.11 3.10 -11.24
N VAL A 32 3.22 3.88 -12.31
CA VAL A 32 3.77 5.25 -12.25
C VAL A 32 2.84 6.18 -11.46
N ALA A 33 1.52 6.05 -11.63
CA ALA A 33 0.55 6.80 -10.82
C ALA A 33 0.64 6.41 -9.33
N HIS A 34 0.79 5.12 -9.02
CA HIS A 34 0.96 4.65 -7.65
C HIS A 34 2.27 5.16 -7.02
N ALA A 35 3.39 5.16 -7.78
CA ALA A 35 4.62 5.80 -7.35
C ALA A 35 4.41 7.31 -7.07
N GLY A 36 3.61 7.97 -7.91
CA GLY A 36 3.16 9.35 -7.68
C GLY A 36 2.43 9.52 -6.34
N LEU A 37 1.54 8.60 -5.95
CA LEU A 37 0.86 8.63 -4.66
C LEU A 37 1.83 8.47 -3.47
N ILE A 38 2.81 7.57 -3.57
CA ILE A 38 3.84 7.38 -2.53
C ILE A 38 4.65 8.66 -2.34
N VAL A 39 5.12 9.26 -3.45
CA VAL A 39 5.93 10.48 -3.43
C VAL A 39 5.10 11.69 -2.99
N LEU A 40 3.82 11.75 -3.37
CA LEU A 40 2.87 12.77 -2.91
C LEU A 40 2.70 12.68 -1.38
N TRP A 41 2.48 11.48 -0.85
CA TRP A 41 2.35 11.26 0.59
C TRP A 41 3.62 11.69 1.32
N ALA A 42 4.81 11.29 0.84
CA ALA A 42 6.08 11.69 1.45
C ALA A 42 6.23 13.22 1.52
N GLY A 43 5.93 13.93 0.43
CA GLY A 43 6.00 15.39 0.37
C GLY A 43 4.95 16.07 1.25
N ALA A 44 3.67 15.73 1.05
CA ALA A 44 2.56 16.34 1.76
C ALA A 44 2.61 16.07 3.27
N MET A 45 2.94 14.84 3.69
CA MET A 45 3.04 14.48 5.09
C MET A 45 4.25 15.16 5.76
N THR A 46 5.39 15.27 5.07
CA THR A 46 6.55 16.02 5.60
C THR A 46 6.18 17.48 5.85
N LEU A 47 5.51 18.14 4.90
CA LEU A 47 5.06 19.53 5.07
C LEU A 47 4.01 19.66 6.17
N PHE A 48 3.10 18.70 6.28
CA PHE A 48 2.13 18.64 7.37
C PHE A 48 2.81 18.54 8.74
N GLU A 49 3.79 17.64 8.89
CA GLU A 49 4.55 17.47 10.13
C GLU A 49 5.28 18.77 10.52
N ILE A 50 5.90 19.47 9.58
CA ILE A 50 6.55 20.77 9.83
C ILE A 50 5.55 21.77 10.42
N THR A 51 4.30 21.82 9.93
CA THR A 51 3.29 22.76 10.45
C THR A 51 2.85 22.47 11.89
N LYS A 52 3.12 21.26 12.38
CA LYS A 52 2.76 20.80 13.72
C LYS A 52 3.95 20.66 14.64
N TYR A 53 5.17 20.82 14.11
CA TYR A 53 6.38 20.59 14.86
C TYR A 53 6.65 21.73 15.85
N ASP A 54 6.73 21.35 17.13
CA ASP A 54 7.14 22.20 18.23
C ASP A 54 8.54 21.79 18.70
N ILE A 55 9.51 22.67 18.46
CA ILE A 55 10.92 22.48 18.83
C ILE A 55 11.14 22.37 20.35
N SER A 56 10.22 22.89 21.16
CA SER A 56 10.33 22.85 22.62
C SER A 56 10.03 21.45 23.20
N ARG A 57 9.53 20.53 22.37
CA ARG A 57 9.11 19.18 22.76
C ARG A 57 9.91 18.12 22.00
N PRO A 58 10.14 16.93 22.60
CA PRO A 58 10.76 15.83 21.88
C PRO A 58 9.95 15.42 20.64
N MET A 59 10.62 15.01 19.56
CA MET A 59 9.93 14.60 18.32
C MET A 59 8.97 13.43 18.53
N TYR A 60 9.38 12.46 19.36
CA TYR A 60 8.65 11.22 19.56
C TYR A 60 7.30 11.40 20.28
N GLU A 61 7.03 12.58 20.86
CA GLU A 61 5.77 12.90 21.56
C GLU A 61 4.76 13.69 20.71
N GLN A 62 5.06 13.90 19.43
CA GLN A 62 4.30 14.80 18.57
C GLN A 62 3.64 14.08 17.39
N GLY A 63 3.79 12.75 17.30
CA GLY A 63 3.20 11.95 16.22
C GLY A 63 3.87 12.19 14.85
N LEU A 64 5.16 12.51 14.85
CA LEU A 64 5.96 12.79 13.65
C LEU A 64 6.62 11.49 13.18
N ILE A 65 6.33 11.02 11.97
CA ILE A 65 6.92 9.78 11.45
C ILE A 65 7.98 10.04 10.37
N LEU A 66 7.95 11.19 9.70
CA LEU A 66 8.89 11.52 8.62
C LEU A 66 10.05 12.40 9.07
N LEU A 67 9.81 13.43 9.89
CA LEU A 67 10.87 14.30 10.38
C LEU A 67 11.98 13.55 11.14
N PRO A 68 11.68 12.54 11.99
CA PRO A 68 12.72 11.69 12.59
C PRO A 68 13.64 10.99 11.59
N HIS A 69 13.13 10.58 10.42
CA HIS A 69 13.95 9.95 9.38
C HIS A 69 14.90 10.96 8.74
N LEU A 70 14.45 12.20 8.51
CA LEU A 70 15.30 13.27 7.99
C LEU A 70 16.36 13.70 9.02
N ALA A 71 15.98 13.76 10.29
CA ALA A 71 16.90 14.04 11.40
C ALA A 71 17.99 12.96 11.52
N THR A 72 17.63 11.68 11.36
CA THR A 72 18.59 10.56 11.36
C THR A 72 19.62 10.69 10.23
N LEU A 73 19.20 11.21 9.07
CA LEU A 73 20.12 11.53 7.95
C LEU A 73 20.98 12.79 8.21
N GLY A 74 20.85 13.41 9.38
CA GLY A 74 21.63 14.58 9.81
C GLY A 74 21.16 15.90 9.22
N PHE A 75 19.95 15.98 8.64
CA PHE A 75 19.43 17.25 8.13
C PHE A 75 18.89 18.10 9.27
N GLY A 76 19.38 19.33 9.43
CA GLY A 76 18.81 20.29 10.38
C GLY A 76 19.07 19.97 11.86
N VAL A 77 19.94 19.01 12.16
CA VAL A 77 20.27 18.54 13.52
C VAL A 77 21.58 19.17 14.00
N GLY A 78 21.59 19.66 15.24
CA GLY A 78 22.77 20.07 15.99
C GLY A 78 23.11 19.11 17.13
N ASP A 79 23.96 19.55 18.05
CA ASP A 79 24.40 18.73 19.19
C ASP A 79 23.24 18.36 20.14
N GLY A 80 23.34 17.19 20.76
CA GLY A 80 22.30 16.62 21.62
C GLY A 80 21.02 16.22 20.88
N GLY A 81 21.05 16.11 19.55
CA GLY A 81 19.86 15.81 18.75
C GLY A 81 18.87 16.97 18.64
N GLN A 82 19.28 18.21 18.96
CA GLN A 82 18.42 19.38 18.83
C GLN A 82 18.21 19.75 17.36
N ILE A 83 16.97 20.09 16.99
CA ILE A 83 16.71 20.59 15.64
C ILE A 83 16.98 22.08 15.59
N ILE A 84 17.99 22.48 14.82
CA ILE A 84 18.43 23.87 14.71
C ILE A 84 17.94 24.55 13.44
N ASP A 85 17.56 23.78 12.42
CA ASP A 85 17.07 24.30 11.14
C ASP A 85 16.06 23.33 10.50
N THR A 86 14.83 23.80 10.25
CA THR A 86 13.78 23.02 9.58
C THR A 86 13.70 23.27 8.08
N TYR A 87 14.52 24.18 7.53
CA TYR A 87 14.53 24.48 6.11
C TYR A 87 14.86 23.27 5.23
N PRO A 88 15.83 22.39 5.57
CA PRO A 88 16.06 21.16 4.80
C PRO A 88 14.83 20.26 4.73
N TYR A 89 14.06 20.15 5.81
CA TYR A 89 12.81 19.38 5.82
C TYR A 89 11.78 19.97 4.88
N PHE A 90 11.64 21.31 4.87
CA PHE A 90 10.76 22.02 3.95
C PHE A 90 11.17 21.77 2.48
N VAL A 91 12.45 21.91 2.15
CA VAL A 91 12.97 21.66 0.81
C VAL A 91 12.68 20.23 0.37
N ILE A 92 12.96 19.23 1.20
CA ILE A 92 12.71 17.83 0.90
C ILE A 92 11.22 17.57 0.71
N GLY A 93 10.36 18.12 1.57
CA GLY A 93 8.90 18.03 1.43
C GLY A 93 8.39 18.62 0.12
N VAL A 94 8.87 19.81 -0.26
CA VAL A 94 8.51 20.47 -1.53
C VAL A 94 9.03 19.69 -2.74
N LEU A 95 10.26 19.19 -2.71
CA LEU A 95 10.83 18.41 -3.81
C LEU A 95 10.03 17.13 -4.07
N HIS A 96 9.65 16.40 -3.02
CA HIS A 96 8.76 15.24 -3.17
C HIS A 96 7.39 15.68 -3.70
N LEU A 97 6.79 16.73 -3.15
CA LEU A 97 5.48 17.21 -3.58
C LEU A 97 5.46 17.55 -5.09
N ILE A 98 6.44 18.31 -5.57
CA ILE A 98 6.55 18.68 -6.99
C ILE A 98 6.85 17.45 -7.87
N SER A 99 7.75 16.57 -7.43
CA SER A 99 8.08 15.34 -8.17
C SER A 99 6.85 14.43 -8.32
N SER A 100 5.98 14.40 -7.32
CA SER A 100 4.73 13.64 -7.37
C SER A 100 3.79 14.08 -8.48
N ALA A 101 3.76 15.38 -8.81
CA ALA A 101 2.97 15.90 -9.93
C ALA A 101 3.48 15.41 -11.28
N VAL A 102 4.80 15.32 -11.46
CA VAL A 102 5.43 14.78 -12.68
C VAL A 102 5.09 13.29 -12.85
N LEU A 103 5.22 12.52 -11.77
CA LEU A 103 4.85 11.10 -11.76
C LEU A 103 3.35 10.91 -12.00
N GLY A 104 2.50 11.70 -11.35
CA GLY A 104 1.05 11.66 -11.54
C GLY A 104 0.65 11.97 -12.99
N ALA A 105 1.26 12.98 -13.61
CA ALA A 105 1.05 13.31 -15.01
C ALA A 105 1.47 12.16 -15.94
N GLY A 106 2.64 11.56 -15.73
CA GLY A 106 3.10 10.39 -16.48
C GLY A 106 2.20 9.17 -16.30
N GLY A 107 1.76 8.91 -15.06
CA GLY A 107 0.84 7.81 -14.74
C GLY A 107 -0.51 7.96 -15.41
N ILE A 108 -1.12 9.16 -15.36
CA ILE A 108 -2.38 9.46 -16.04
C ILE A 108 -2.23 9.34 -17.56
N TYR A 109 -1.13 9.86 -18.12
CA TYR A 109 -0.84 9.74 -19.54
C TYR A 109 -0.83 8.27 -19.97
N HIS A 110 -0.01 7.42 -19.34
CA HIS A 110 0.10 6.01 -19.72
C HIS A 110 -1.17 5.19 -19.42
N ALA A 111 -1.93 5.54 -18.37
CA ALA A 111 -3.17 4.82 -18.04
C ALA A 111 -4.34 5.14 -18.99
N LEU A 112 -4.46 6.41 -19.43
CA LEU A 112 -5.66 6.91 -20.12
C LEU A 112 -5.44 7.33 -21.58
N LEU A 113 -4.25 7.85 -21.92
CA LEU A 113 -3.98 8.49 -23.21
C LEU A 113 -2.99 7.72 -24.09
N GLY A 114 -2.02 7.05 -23.46
CA GLY A 114 -1.01 6.25 -24.12
C GLY A 114 -1.57 4.95 -24.72
N PRO A 115 -0.75 4.21 -25.48
CA PRO A 115 -1.15 2.91 -26.01
C PRO A 115 -1.46 1.93 -24.88
N GLU A 116 -2.51 1.11 -25.03
CA GLU A 116 -2.92 0.16 -23.99
C GLU A 116 -1.90 -0.96 -23.80
N VAL A 117 -1.23 -1.36 -24.88
CA VAL A 117 -0.14 -2.34 -24.93
C VAL A 117 1.06 -1.66 -25.58
N LEU A 118 2.21 -1.71 -24.92
CA LEU A 118 3.47 -1.20 -25.46
C LEU A 118 3.96 -2.12 -26.59
N PRO A 119 4.49 -1.58 -27.69
CA PRO A 119 4.94 -2.39 -28.80
C PRO A 119 6.13 -3.27 -28.40
N GLU A 120 6.20 -4.46 -28.98
CA GLU A 120 7.31 -5.41 -28.81
C GLU A 120 8.02 -5.57 -30.16
N ASN A 121 8.97 -4.69 -30.44
CA ASN A 121 9.72 -4.70 -31.70
C ASN A 121 11.13 -4.14 -31.50
N ARG A 122 11.93 -4.07 -32.57
CA ARG A 122 13.34 -3.62 -32.50
C ARG A 122 13.51 -2.09 -32.43
N THR A 123 12.44 -1.34 -32.20
CA THR A 123 12.51 0.12 -32.04
C THR A 123 12.75 0.49 -30.57
N PHE A 124 13.09 1.74 -30.30
CA PHE A 124 13.22 2.24 -28.93
C PHE A 124 11.91 2.07 -28.10
N PRO A 125 10.71 2.44 -28.60
CA PRO A 125 9.45 2.09 -27.94
C PRO A 125 9.29 0.58 -27.72
N GLY A 126 9.79 -0.21 -28.66
CA GLY A 126 9.82 -1.67 -28.62
C GLY A 126 10.57 -2.27 -27.44
N PHE A 127 11.57 -1.54 -26.91
CA PHE A 127 12.30 -1.93 -25.71
C PHE A 127 11.43 -1.94 -24.45
N PHE A 128 10.33 -1.20 -24.40
CA PHE A 128 9.48 -1.13 -23.20
C PHE A 128 8.34 -2.16 -23.19
N GLY A 129 8.02 -2.77 -24.32
CA GLY A 129 7.10 -3.91 -24.38
C GLY A 129 7.67 -5.14 -23.70
N TYR A 130 6.79 -5.99 -23.16
CA TYR A 130 7.18 -7.23 -22.50
C TYR A 130 6.00 -8.23 -22.47
N ASP A 131 6.35 -9.52 -22.52
CA ASP A 131 5.48 -10.63 -22.15
C ASP A 131 5.96 -11.19 -20.79
N TRP A 132 5.03 -11.49 -19.89
CA TRP A 132 5.34 -12.12 -18.61
C TRP A 132 6.03 -13.47 -18.75
N GLN A 133 5.80 -14.18 -19.85
CA GLN A 133 6.45 -15.47 -20.14
C GLN A 133 7.83 -15.31 -20.80
N ASP A 134 8.21 -14.10 -21.24
CA ASP A 134 9.57 -13.82 -21.69
C ASP A 134 10.49 -13.66 -20.48
N GLU A 135 11.05 -14.78 -20.06
CA GLU A 135 11.92 -14.89 -18.89
C GLU A 135 13.19 -14.02 -19.01
N ASP A 136 13.70 -13.83 -20.22
CA ASP A 136 14.88 -13.01 -20.50
C ASP A 136 14.54 -11.53 -20.38
N LYS A 137 13.37 -11.13 -20.88
CA LYS A 137 12.87 -9.76 -20.71
C LYS A 137 12.59 -9.45 -19.24
N MET A 138 12.00 -10.39 -18.50
CA MET A 138 11.74 -10.23 -17.07
C MET A 138 13.03 -10.05 -16.26
N THR A 139 14.05 -10.87 -16.53
CA THR A 139 15.37 -10.73 -15.87
C THR A 139 16.08 -9.43 -16.25
N THR A 140 15.99 -8.99 -17.51
CA THR A 140 16.50 -7.68 -17.93
C THR A 140 15.86 -6.54 -17.15
N ILE A 141 14.53 -6.55 -16.98
CA ILE A 141 13.81 -5.53 -16.22
C ILE A 141 14.24 -5.57 -14.75
N VAL A 142 14.29 -6.75 -14.12
CA VAL A 142 14.78 -6.91 -12.73
C VAL A 142 16.20 -6.36 -12.59
N GLY A 143 17.08 -6.66 -13.55
CA GLY A 143 18.46 -6.20 -13.54
C GLY A 143 18.58 -4.68 -13.55
N ILE A 144 17.77 -3.98 -14.36
CA ILE A 144 17.72 -2.50 -14.37
C ILE A 144 17.27 -1.96 -13.00
N HIS A 145 16.26 -2.56 -12.38
CA HIS A 145 15.79 -2.14 -11.06
C HIS A 145 16.83 -2.39 -9.97
N LEU A 146 17.58 -3.50 -10.04
CA LEU A 146 18.70 -3.77 -9.13
C LEU A 146 19.82 -2.73 -9.27
N LEU A 147 20.14 -2.28 -10.49
CA LEU A 147 21.06 -1.17 -10.68
C LEU A 147 20.57 0.10 -9.96
N LEU A 148 19.29 0.47 -10.14
CA LEU A 148 18.69 1.65 -9.51
C LEU A 148 18.69 1.55 -7.97
N LEU A 149 18.36 0.38 -7.41
CA LEU A 149 18.43 0.12 -5.97
C LEU A 149 19.86 0.23 -5.45
N GLY A 150 20.82 -0.32 -6.19
CA GLY A 150 22.24 -0.22 -5.85
C GLY A 150 22.74 1.22 -5.83
N PHE A 151 22.36 2.04 -6.83
CA PHE A 151 22.62 3.48 -6.80
C PHE A 151 21.95 4.16 -5.60
N GLY A 152 20.72 3.78 -5.24
CA GLY A 152 20.04 4.26 -4.04
C GLY A 152 20.82 3.99 -2.75
N ALA A 153 21.36 2.78 -2.58
CA ALA A 153 22.22 2.45 -1.43
C ALA A 153 23.49 3.31 -1.41
N TRP A 154 24.11 3.54 -2.56
CA TRP A 154 25.28 4.42 -2.68
C TRP A 154 24.97 5.89 -2.42
N LEU A 155 23.74 6.38 -2.61
CA LEU A 155 23.36 7.73 -2.20
C LEU A 155 23.39 7.91 -0.69
N LEU A 156 23.02 6.89 0.10
CA LEU A 156 23.18 6.93 1.56
C LEU A 156 24.66 6.94 1.95
N VAL A 157 25.48 6.12 1.29
CA VAL A 157 26.94 6.13 1.50
C VAL A 157 27.51 7.51 1.20
N ALA A 158 27.13 8.11 0.06
CA ALA A 158 27.57 9.46 -0.30
C ALA A 158 27.11 10.51 0.72
N LYS A 159 25.88 10.41 1.24
CA LYS A 159 25.40 11.28 2.31
C LYS A 159 26.28 11.20 3.56
N ALA A 160 26.61 9.99 3.99
CA ALA A 160 27.36 9.75 5.22
C ALA A 160 28.85 10.11 5.12
N ILE A 161 29.47 9.98 3.93
CA ILE A 161 30.91 10.21 3.75
C ILE A 161 31.21 11.61 3.20
N PHE A 162 30.41 12.11 2.26
CA PHE A 162 30.76 13.31 1.48
C PHE A 162 29.84 14.51 1.75
N TRP A 163 28.59 14.30 2.18
CA TRP A 163 27.60 15.38 2.32
C TRP A 163 27.16 15.59 3.77
N GLY A 164 28.14 15.92 4.62
CA GLY A 164 27.92 16.39 5.98
C GLY A 164 27.71 15.29 7.04
N GLY A 165 27.65 14.02 6.66
CA GLY A 165 27.51 12.93 7.63
C GLY A 165 26.07 12.55 7.97
N ILE A 166 25.88 11.72 8.98
CA ILE A 166 24.57 11.31 9.51
C ILE A 166 24.58 11.41 11.04
N TYR A 167 23.41 11.38 11.67
CA TYR A 167 23.32 11.52 13.13
C TYR A 167 23.85 10.26 13.83
N ASP A 168 24.78 10.46 14.77
CA ASP A 168 25.39 9.42 15.59
C ASP A 168 24.92 9.54 17.04
N PRO A 169 24.02 8.65 17.52
CA PRO A 169 23.52 8.72 18.89
C PRO A 169 24.60 8.44 19.94
N ALA A 170 25.73 7.79 19.59
CA ALA A 170 26.80 7.53 20.55
C ALA A 170 27.52 8.81 21.00
N ILE A 171 27.50 9.84 20.16
CA ILE A 171 28.07 11.17 20.46
C ILE A 171 27.00 12.28 20.46
N ALA A 172 25.75 11.91 20.22
CA ALA A 172 24.59 12.79 20.08
C ALA A 172 24.82 13.97 19.10
N SER A 173 25.47 13.73 17.97
CA SER A 173 25.76 14.79 16.97
C SER A 173 25.88 14.21 15.57
N VAL A 174 25.83 15.07 14.56
CA VAL A 174 26.02 14.67 13.15
C VAL A 174 27.50 14.49 12.88
N ARG A 175 27.89 13.32 12.34
CA ARG A 175 29.29 12.99 12.04
C ARG A 175 29.47 12.40 10.66
N VAL A 176 30.56 12.79 10.01
CA VAL A 176 31.05 12.19 8.77
C VAL A 176 31.67 10.83 9.08
N ILE A 177 31.27 9.81 8.33
CA ILE A 177 31.78 8.44 8.50
C ILE A 177 32.99 8.25 7.58
N SER A 178 34.20 8.50 8.11
CA SER A 178 35.43 8.45 7.31
C SER A 178 35.95 7.04 7.04
N GLU A 179 35.64 6.08 7.92
CA GLU A 179 36.20 4.73 7.88
C GLU A 179 35.09 3.66 7.95
N PRO A 180 34.26 3.51 6.90
CA PRO A 180 33.22 2.49 6.88
C PRO A 180 33.82 1.08 6.92
N THR A 181 33.16 0.15 7.63
CA THR A 181 33.63 -1.22 7.77
C THR A 181 33.49 -1.99 6.46
N LEU A 182 34.60 -2.34 5.82
CA LEU A 182 34.59 -3.15 4.59
C LEU A 182 34.84 -4.64 4.85
N ASN A 183 35.22 -5.03 6.06
CA ASN A 183 35.53 -6.42 6.40
C ASN A 183 34.28 -7.31 6.20
N PRO A 184 34.30 -8.28 5.26
CA PRO A 184 33.12 -9.09 4.95
C PRO A 184 32.73 -10.02 6.10
N GLY A 185 33.69 -10.48 6.91
CA GLY A 185 33.39 -11.28 8.10
C GLY A 185 32.55 -10.52 9.12
N ARG A 186 32.83 -9.22 9.30
CA ARG A 186 32.02 -8.34 10.15
C ARG A 186 30.67 -8.04 9.52
N ILE A 187 30.62 -7.65 8.25
CA ILE A 187 29.35 -7.27 7.59
C ILE A 187 28.40 -8.47 7.46
N PHE A 188 28.86 -9.61 6.93
CA PHE A 188 28.01 -10.77 6.73
C PHE A 188 27.74 -11.56 8.01
N GLY A 189 28.56 -11.40 9.07
CA GLY A 189 28.29 -12.00 10.38
C GLY A 189 26.98 -11.52 11.02
N TYR A 190 26.53 -10.30 10.69
CA TYR A 190 25.21 -9.80 11.11
C TYR A 190 24.04 -10.64 10.58
N LEU A 191 24.15 -11.23 9.38
CA LEU A 191 23.13 -12.11 8.80
C LEU A 191 22.92 -13.39 9.61
N PHE A 192 23.95 -13.81 10.35
CA PHE A 192 23.97 -15.03 11.16
C PHE A 192 23.90 -14.74 12.67
N GLY A 193 23.65 -13.49 13.07
CA GLY A 193 23.55 -13.11 14.49
C GLY A 193 24.86 -13.23 15.27
N SER A 194 26.01 -13.16 14.59
CA SER A 194 27.33 -13.31 15.24
C SER A 194 27.66 -12.20 16.24
N PHE A 195 26.94 -11.08 16.20
CA PHE A 195 27.20 -9.89 17.02
C PHE A 195 26.03 -9.53 17.95
N GLY A 196 25.03 -10.40 18.09
CA GLY A 196 23.89 -10.20 18.97
C GLY A 196 22.71 -11.08 18.61
N SER A 197 21.87 -11.40 19.59
CA SER A 197 20.66 -12.20 19.39
C SER A 197 19.62 -11.51 18.51
N GLN A 198 19.75 -10.19 18.30
CA GLN A 198 18.91 -9.38 17.44
C GLN A 198 19.28 -9.50 15.93
N GLY A 199 20.27 -10.31 15.57
CA GLY A 199 20.67 -10.48 14.17
C GLY A 199 21.21 -9.19 13.57
N MET A 200 20.71 -8.81 12.39
CA MET A 200 21.07 -7.53 11.74
C MET A 200 20.70 -6.31 12.58
N ALA A 201 19.64 -6.39 13.40
CA ALA A 201 19.22 -5.27 14.24
C ALA A 201 20.14 -5.05 15.45
N ALA A 202 21.15 -5.90 15.65
CA ALA A 202 22.21 -5.71 16.65
C ALA A 202 23.30 -4.71 16.21
N VAL A 203 23.23 -4.15 15.00
CA VAL A 203 24.18 -3.13 14.53
C VAL A 203 24.17 -1.92 15.48
N ASN A 204 25.34 -1.54 15.98
CA ASN A 204 25.46 -0.59 17.09
C ASN A 204 26.48 0.55 16.82
N ASN A 205 26.91 0.69 15.57
CA ASN A 205 27.82 1.75 15.12
C ASN A 205 27.54 2.06 13.64
N LEU A 206 27.87 3.27 13.22
CA LEU A 206 27.55 3.77 11.88
C LEU A 206 28.52 3.27 10.80
N GLU A 207 29.76 2.95 11.18
CA GLU A 207 30.75 2.38 10.26
C GLU A 207 30.27 1.06 9.66
N ASP A 208 29.63 0.21 10.47
CA ASP A 208 29.02 -1.04 10.01
C ASP A 208 27.74 -0.80 9.19
N VAL A 209 26.93 0.20 9.55
CA VAL A 209 25.74 0.57 8.76
C VAL A 209 26.15 1.01 7.35
N ILE A 210 27.10 1.94 7.24
CA ILE A 210 27.56 2.46 5.95
C ILE A 210 28.37 1.40 5.19
N GLY A 211 29.22 0.64 5.88
CA GLY A 211 29.93 -0.51 5.30
C GLY A 211 28.98 -1.56 4.71
N GLY A 212 27.90 -1.88 5.42
CA GLY A 212 26.84 -2.76 4.94
C GLY A 212 26.16 -2.23 3.67
N HIS A 213 25.85 -0.93 3.61
CA HIS A 213 25.26 -0.32 2.41
C HIS A 213 26.21 -0.27 1.22
N ILE A 214 27.53 -0.16 1.44
CA ILE A 214 28.54 -0.35 0.37
C ILE A 214 28.43 -1.76 -0.21
N TRP A 215 28.40 -2.79 0.65
CA TRP A 215 28.23 -4.18 0.20
C TRP A 215 26.91 -4.41 -0.54
N VAL A 216 25.79 -3.94 0.01
CA VAL A 216 24.47 -4.02 -0.66
C VAL A 216 24.51 -3.31 -2.01
N GLY A 217 25.08 -2.10 -2.08
CA GLY A 217 25.22 -1.35 -3.33
C GLY A 217 26.03 -2.11 -4.39
N ILE A 218 27.16 -2.70 -4.00
CA ILE A 218 27.99 -3.54 -4.89
C ILE A 218 27.20 -4.77 -5.35
N LEU A 219 26.56 -5.50 -4.43
CA LEU A 219 25.81 -6.72 -4.75
C LEU A 219 24.62 -6.45 -5.67
N CYS A 220 23.87 -5.37 -5.43
CA CYS A 220 22.77 -4.95 -6.29
C CYS A 220 23.27 -4.54 -7.68
N ILE A 221 24.36 -3.77 -7.79
CA ILE A 221 24.89 -3.36 -9.09
C ILE A 221 25.44 -4.57 -9.87
N ALA A 222 26.25 -5.40 -9.22
CA ALA A 222 26.81 -6.61 -9.84
C ALA A 222 25.70 -7.59 -10.25
N GLY A 223 24.72 -7.82 -9.37
CA GLY A 223 23.53 -8.62 -9.65
C GLY A 223 22.67 -8.03 -10.77
N GLY A 224 22.57 -6.70 -10.84
CA GLY A 224 21.87 -5.99 -11.90
C GLY A 224 22.48 -6.25 -13.28
N PHE A 225 23.81 -6.09 -13.41
CA PHE A 225 24.51 -6.44 -14.64
C PHE A 225 24.41 -7.93 -14.96
N TRP A 226 24.56 -8.79 -13.96
CA TRP A 226 24.38 -10.24 -14.13
C TRP A 226 23.02 -10.58 -14.73
N HIS A 227 21.93 -10.03 -14.18
CA HIS A 227 20.58 -10.29 -14.67
C HIS A 227 20.28 -9.67 -16.06
N ILE A 228 20.97 -8.61 -16.45
CA ILE A 228 20.86 -8.03 -17.80
C ILE A 228 21.60 -8.88 -18.84
N PHE A 229 22.75 -9.44 -18.47
CA PHE A 229 23.64 -10.15 -19.41
C PHE A 229 23.56 -11.67 -19.35
N THR A 230 22.63 -12.23 -18.57
CA THR A 230 22.41 -13.67 -18.47
C THR A 230 20.95 -14.02 -18.63
N GLN A 231 20.68 -15.29 -18.94
CA GLN A 231 19.33 -15.85 -18.98
C GLN A 231 19.12 -16.77 -17.77
N PRO A 232 17.88 -16.97 -17.29
CA PRO A 232 17.59 -17.91 -16.24
C PRO A 232 18.13 -19.31 -16.56
N PHE A 233 18.88 -19.89 -15.64
CA PHE A 233 19.40 -21.25 -15.82
C PHE A 233 18.26 -22.27 -15.81
N GLY A 234 18.47 -23.40 -16.51
CA GLY A 234 17.45 -24.43 -16.67
C GLY A 234 16.91 -25.03 -15.36
N TRP A 235 17.66 -24.97 -14.25
CA TRP A 235 17.15 -25.38 -12.95
C TRP A 235 16.14 -24.38 -12.37
N ALA A 236 16.37 -23.07 -12.54
CA ALA A 236 15.46 -22.03 -12.07
C ALA A 236 14.15 -22.07 -12.85
N LYS A 237 14.23 -22.30 -14.17
CA LYS A 237 13.07 -22.50 -15.05
C LYS A 237 12.17 -23.66 -14.61
N LYS A 238 12.73 -24.70 -13.99
CA LYS A 238 12.00 -25.88 -13.50
C LYS A 238 11.34 -25.68 -12.14
N VAL A 239 11.85 -24.77 -11.32
CA VAL A 239 11.40 -24.59 -9.93
C VAL A 239 10.44 -23.40 -9.79
N LEU A 240 10.62 -22.36 -10.61
CA LEU A 240 9.82 -21.14 -10.56
C LEU A 240 8.67 -21.17 -11.57
N PHE A 241 7.62 -20.42 -11.27
CA PHE A 241 6.54 -20.13 -12.20
C PHE A 241 6.81 -18.80 -12.91
N TRP A 242 6.56 -18.75 -14.21
CA TRP A 242 6.85 -17.60 -15.07
C TRP A 242 5.55 -16.95 -15.54
N SER A 243 4.96 -16.14 -14.66
CA SER A 243 3.73 -15.39 -14.93
C SER A 243 3.68 -14.12 -14.08
N GLY A 244 2.93 -13.11 -14.52
CA GLY A 244 2.79 -11.85 -13.78
C GLY A 244 2.31 -12.05 -12.33
N GLU A 245 1.37 -12.97 -12.10
CA GLU A 245 0.88 -13.28 -10.75
C GLU A 245 1.93 -14.03 -9.90
N ALA A 246 2.77 -14.87 -10.53
CA ALA A 246 3.88 -15.51 -9.82
C ALA A 246 4.90 -14.48 -9.33
N TYR A 247 5.33 -13.57 -10.20
CA TYR A 247 6.27 -12.51 -9.83
C TYR A 247 5.71 -11.57 -8.76
N LEU A 248 4.41 -11.24 -8.85
CA LEU A 248 3.70 -10.52 -7.81
C LEU A 248 3.78 -11.28 -6.48
N SER A 249 3.48 -12.58 -6.48
CA SER A 249 3.53 -13.40 -5.25
C SER A 249 4.92 -13.41 -4.62
N TYR A 250 6.00 -13.56 -5.40
CA TYR A 250 7.37 -13.55 -4.89
C TYR A 250 7.71 -12.20 -4.24
N SER A 251 7.30 -11.10 -4.89
CA SER A 251 7.50 -9.75 -4.39
C SER A 251 6.72 -9.49 -3.11
N LEU A 252 5.46 -9.93 -3.01
CA LEU A 252 4.65 -9.82 -1.80
C LEU A 252 5.29 -10.56 -0.61
N GLY A 253 5.86 -11.75 -0.85
CA GLY A 253 6.56 -12.51 0.18
C GLY A 253 7.82 -11.78 0.67
N ALA A 254 8.60 -11.20 -0.26
CA ALA A 254 9.75 -10.38 0.08
C ALA A 254 9.36 -9.12 0.86
N LEU A 255 8.29 -8.41 0.45
CA LEU A 255 7.78 -7.23 1.16
C LEU A 255 7.27 -7.58 2.56
N ALA A 256 6.61 -8.73 2.73
CA ALA A 256 6.18 -9.19 4.05
C ALA A 256 7.39 -9.43 4.98
N TYR A 257 8.43 -10.11 4.48
CA TYR A 257 9.67 -10.28 5.24
C TYR A 257 10.32 -8.94 5.60
N MET A 258 10.46 -8.03 4.63
CA MET A 258 11.03 -6.70 4.88
C MET A 258 10.19 -5.89 5.87
N GLY A 259 8.86 -5.97 5.82
CA GLY A 259 7.98 -5.27 6.76
C GLY A 259 8.07 -5.80 8.19
N ILE A 260 8.14 -7.13 8.37
CA ILE A 260 8.40 -7.75 9.68
C ILE A 260 9.77 -7.34 10.20
N LEU A 261 10.80 -7.40 9.35
CA LEU A 261 12.16 -7.01 9.72
C LEU A 261 12.23 -5.53 10.09
N ALA A 262 11.60 -4.64 9.32
CA ALA A 262 11.55 -3.21 9.62
C ALA A 262 10.83 -2.93 10.95
N ALA A 263 9.71 -3.61 11.20
CA ALA A 263 8.99 -3.52 12.47
C ALA A 263 9.86 -3.97 13.66
N TYR A 264 10.63 -5.05 13.49
CA TYR A 264 11.57 -5.50 14.50
C TYR A 264 12.74 -4.52 14.69
N PHE A 265 13.35 -4.04 13.59
CA PHE A 265 14.48 -3.13 13.60
C PHE A 265 14.15 -1.84 14.35
N VAL A 266 13.03 -1.20 14.01
CA VAL A 266 12.57 0.01 14.71
C VAL A 266 12.20 -0.29 16.16
N THR A 267 11.82 -1.51 16.52
CA THR A 267 11.52 -1.84 17.93
C THR A 267 12.77 -1.90 18.80
N VAL A 268 13.88 -2.46 18.29
CA VAL A 268 15.02 -2.85 19.13
C VAL A 268 16.32 -2.08 18.88
N ASN A 269 16.45 -1.38 17.76
CA ASN A 269 17.68 -0.67 17.41
C ASN A 269 17.60 0.81 17.81
N ASP A 270 18.64 1.31 18.46
CA ASP A 270 18.80 2.71 18.86
C ASP A 270 19.88 3.45 18.04
N THR A 271 20.55 2.77 17.12
CA THR A 271 21.60 3.35 16.27
C THR A 271 21.01 4.03 15.03
N VAL A 272 20.25 3.29 14.21
CA VAL A 272 19.58 3.84 13.01
C VAL A 272 18.15 4.31 13.30
N TYR A 273 17.67 4.08 14.52
CA TYR A 273 16.47 4.70 15.08
C TYR A 273 16.80 5.35 16.44
N PRO A 274 17.52 6.48 16.46
CA PRO A 274 17.94 7.16 17.69
C PRO A 274 16.79 7.42 18.66
N THR A 275 17.02 7.19 19.94
CA THR A 275 15.99 7.37 20.98
C THR A 275 15.54 8.83 21.12
N GLU A 276 16.39 9.77 20.76
CA GLU A 276 16.16 11.22 20.75
C GLU A 276 15.06 11.61 19.76
N PHE A 277 14.94 10.88 18.65
CA PHE A 277 13.94 11.15 17.61
C PHE A 277 12.73 10.22 17.69
N TYR A 278 12.97 8.94 17.97
CA TYR A 278 11.93 7.90 17.90
C TYR A 278 11.32 7.51 19.25
N GLY A 279 11.98 7.90 20.35
CA GLY A 279 11.59 7.53 21.71
C GLY A 279 12.29 6.26 22.20
N PRO A 280 12.02 5.83 23.45
CA PRO A 280 12.67 4.69 24.08
C PRO A 280 12.45 3.39 23.27
N LEU A 281 13.37 2.45 23.41
CA LEU A 281 13.27 1.12 22.79
C LEU A 281 11.99 0.39 23.22
N GLY A 282 11.52 -0.51 22.36
CA GLY A 282 10.30 -1.26 22.57
C GLY A 282 9.02 -0.51 22.19
N LEU A 283 7.88 -1.14 22.47
CA LEU A 283 6.57 -0.54 22.30
C LEU A 283 6.21 0.22 23.57
N SER A 284 5.98 1.53 23.42
CA SER A 284 5.88 2.46 24.54
C SER A 284 4.89 3.59 24.28
N THR A 285 4.35 4.08 25.39
CA THR A 285 3.54 5.28 25.47
C THR A 285 4.22 6.23 26.45
N THR A 286 4.23 7.52 26.15
CA THR A 286 4.79 8.54 27.04
C THR A 286 3.98 8.65 28.33
N ALA A 287 4.53 9.32 29.35
CA ALA A 287 3.81 9.59 30.60
C ALA A 287 2.49 10.38 30.39
N SER A 288 2.41 11.16 29.31
CA SER A 288 1.22 11.91 28.89
C SER A 288 0.21 11.10 28.07
N GLY A 289 0.44 9.80 27.86
CA GLY A 289 -0.47 8.93 27.11
C GLY A 289 -0.28 8.97 25.59
N VAL A 290 0.80 9.57 25.07
CA VAL A 290 1.08 9.65 23.64
C VAL A 290 1.84 8.41 23.20
N VAL A 291 1.32 7.70 22.19
CA VAL A 291 2.01 6.56 21.56
C VAL A 291 3.24 7.06 20.82
N THR A 292 4.41 6.50 21.13
CA THR A 292 5.68 6.93 20.54
C THR A 292 5.75 6.64 19.05
N VAL A 293 6.54 7.42 18.33
CA VAL A 293 6.80 7.22 16.89
C VAL A 293 7.33 5.82 16.61
N ARG A 294 8.25 5.32 17.45
CA ARG A 294 8.74 3.94 17.39
C ARG A 294 7.61 2.92 17.38
N THR A 295 6.64 3.08 18.29
CA THR A 295 5.49 2.19 18.41
C THR A 295 4.57 2.27 17.20
N TRP A 296 4.31 3.48 16.67
CA TRP A 296 3.53 3.65 15.45
C TRP A 296 4.18 2.96 14.25
N LEU A 297 5.48 3.16 14.05
CA LEU A 297 6.21 2.54 12.95
C LEU A 297 6.25 1.01 13.11
N ALA A 298 6.57 0.50 14.30
CA ALA A 298 6.63 -0.94 14.55
C ALA A 298 5.29 -1.63 14.27
N THR A 299 4.21 -1.12 14.87
CA THR A 299 2.88 -1.75 14.78
C THR A 299 2.28 -1.63 13.38
N SER A 300 2.43 -0.48 12.71
CA SER A 300 1.93 -0.28 11.35
C SER A 300 2.65 -1.16 10.32
N HIS A 301 3.99 -1.23 10.38
CA HIS A 301 4.76 -2.08 9.46
C HIS A 301 4.46 -3.55 9.69
N PHE A 302 4.32 -3.99 10.95
CA PHE A 302 3.93 -5.37 11.25
C PHE A 302 2.53 -5.69 10.72
N ALA A 303 1.55 -4.82 10.95
CA ALA A 303 0.18 -5.02 10.47
C ALA A 303 0.12 -5.10 8.94
N LEU A 304 0.82 -4.20 8.24
CA LEU A 304 0.94 -4.24 6.78
C LEU A 304 1.63 -5.53 6.34
N ALA A 305 2.74 -5.91 6.96
CA ALA A 305 3.48 -7.12 6.59
C ALA A 305 2.64 -8.39 6.69
N VAL A 306 1.75 -8.50 7.69
CA VAL A 306 0.78 -9.60 7.79
C VAL A 306 -0.20 -9.61 6.61
N VAL A 307 -0.69 -8.44 6.19
CA VAL A 307 -1.54 -8.32 4.99
C VAL A 307 -0.77 -8.71 3.72
N PHE A 308 0.48 -8.26 3.58
CA PHE A 308 1.35 -8.64 2.47
C PHE A 308 1.63 -10.15 2.45
N LEU A 309 1.80 -10.78 3.62
CA LEU A 309 1.98 -12.23 3.74
C LEU A 309 0.72 -12.98 3.32
N ALA A 310 -0.46 -12.53 3.74
CA ALA A 310 -1.73 -13.08 3.28
C ALA A 310 -1.87 -12.94 1.75
N GLY A 311 -1.48 -11.80 1.19
CA GLY A 311 -1.42 -11.58 -0.26
C GLY A 311 -0.46 -12.53 -0.97
N HIS A 312 0.74 -12.76 -0.42
CA HIS A 312 1.69 -13.75 -0.93
C HIS A 312 1.07 -15.14 -1.00
N ILE A 313 0.49 -15.61 0.12
CA ILE A 313 -0.14 -16.93 0.22
C ILE A 313 -1.27 -17.04 -0.81
N TRP A 314 -2.14 -16.03 -0.87
CA TRP A 314 -3.26 -15.99 -1.81
C TRP A 314 -2.80 -16.13 -3.27
N HIS A 315 -1.90 -15.26 -3.73
CA HIS A 315 -1.45 -15.26 -5.11
C HIS A 315 -0.58 -16.48 -5.46
N ALA A 316 0.26 -16.94 -4.55
CA ALA A 316 1.08 -18.14 -4.76
C ALA A 316 0.22 -19.42 -4.87
N LEU A 317 -0.84 -19.55 -4.06
CA LEU A 317 -1.79 -20.66 -4.16
C LEU A 317 -2.56 -20.61 -5.49
N ARG A 318 -3.02 -19.43 -5.92
CA ARG A 318 -3.68 -19.26 -7.23
C ARG A 318 -2.81 -19.74 -8.38
N VAL A 319 -1.54 -19.32 -8.41
CA VAL A 319 -0.58 -19.77 -9.43
C VAL A 319 -0.42 -21.29 -9.43
N ARG A 320 -0.28 -21.91 -8.26
CA ARG A 320 -0.10 -23.38 -8.15
C ARG A 320 -1.34 -24.16 -8.60
N VAL A 321 -2.53 -23.69 -8.24
CA VAL A 321 -3.80 -24.34 -8.60
C VAL A 321 -4.07 -24.24 -10.10
N ILE A 322 -3.83 -23.06 -10.69
CA ILE A 322 -3.90 -22.88 -12.15
C ILE A 322 -2.90 -23.79 -12.86
N ALA A 323 -1.66 -23.88 -12.37
CA ALA A 323 -0.66 -24.78 -12.94
C ALA A 323 -1.01 -26.27 -12.81
N ALA A 324 -1.79 -26.65 -11.79
CA ALA A 324 -2.33 -27.99 -11.61
C ALA A 324 -3.57 -28.28 -12.49
N GLY A 325 -4.04 -27.31 -13.28
CA GLY A 325 -5.24 -27.45 -14.12
C GLY A 325 -6.56 -27.36 -13.35
N LEU A 326 -6.53 -26.85 -12.11
CA LEU A 326 -7.70 -26.67 -11.25
C LEU A 326 -8.18 -25.21 -11.35
N ASN A 327 -9.50 -24.99 -11.38
CA ASN A 327 -10.08 -23.64 -11.49
C ASN A 327 -10.85 -23.27 -10.21
N PHE A 328 -10.39 -22.22 -9.52
CA PHE A 328 -11.07 -21.66 -8.34
C PHE A 328 -12.47 -21.11 -8.63
N GLU A 329 -12.75 -20.66 -9.85
CA GLU A 329 -14.03 -20.06 -10.25
C GLU A 329 -15.12 -21.09 -10.49
N GLN A 330 -14.77 -22.35 -10.73
CA GLN A 330 -15.77 -23.40 -11.02
C GLN A 330 -16.41 -23.98 -9.76
N GLY A 331 -15.99 -23.60 -8.55
CA GLY A 331 -16.56 -24.08 -7.28
C GLY A 331 -16.45 -25.60 -7.07
N VAL A 332 -15.92 -26.35 -8.03
CA VAL A 332 -15.62 -27.77 -7.91
C VAL A 332 -14.13 -27.87 -7.70
N VAL A 333 -13.76 -27.92 -6.44
CA VAL A 333 -12.84 -28.99 -6.08
C VAL A 333 -13.60 -29.95 -5.20
N ASN A 334 -13.97 -31.08 -5.78
CA ASN A 334 -14.62 -32.15 -5.05
C ASN A 334 -13.58 -32.78 -4.12
N TYR A 335 -13.46 -32.25 -2.90
CA TYR A 335 -12.60 -32.79 -1.85
C TYR A 335 -13.43 -33.55 -0.81
N ALA A 336 -14.36 -34.40 -1.27
CA ALA A 336 -14.91 -35.42 -0.39
C ALA A 336 -13.80 -36.41 0.00
N GLY A 337 -13.16 -36.21 1.16
CA GLY A 337 -12.39 -37.25 1.84
C GLY A 337 -10.87 -37.07 1.99
N MET A 338 -10.28 -35.87 1.84
CA MET A 338 -8.84 -35.67 2.09
C MET A 338 -8.59 -34.59 3.16
N PRO A 339 -8.25 -34.97 4.41
CA PRO A 339 -8.14 -34.06 5.55
C PRO A 339 -6.86 -33.20 5.58
N GLU A 340 -5.99 -33.25 4.56
CA GLU A 340 -4.67 -32.60 4.61
C GLU A 340 -4.54 -31.26 3.85
N MET A 341 -5.58 -30.76 3.17
CA MET A 341 -5.46 -29.56 2.30
C MET A 341 -6.53 -28.49 2.58
N GLY A 342 -6.36 -27.75 3.68
CA GLY A 342 -6.30 -26.28 3.70
C GLY A 342 -7.44 -25.40 3.17
N ASN A 343 -8.64 -25.89 2.90
CA ASN A 343 -9.85 -25.07 3.03
C ASN A 343 -10.66 -25.64 4.19
N PHE A 344 -10.76 -24.89 5.28
CA PHE A 344 -11.77 -25.20 6.27
C PHE A 344 -13.10 -24.76 5.68
N ASP A 345 -13.90 -25.72 5.20
CA ASP A 345 -15.36 -25.60 5.23
C ASP A 345 -15.72 -25.38 6.70
N THR A 346 -15.73 -24.11 7.08
CA THR A 346 -16.27 -23.71 8.36
C THR A 346 -17.79 -23.81 8.25
N PRO A 347 -18.49 -24.06 9.36
CA PRO A 347 -19.94 -23.93 9.42
C PRO A 347 -20.48 -22.55 9.01
N ILE A 348 -19.61 -21.57 8.74
CA ILE A 348 -19.96 -20.21 8.33
C ILE A 348 -19.86 -20.06 6.81
N ASN A 349 -18.72 -20.37 6.18
CA ASN A 349 -18.54 -20.15 4.73
C ASN A 349 -19.20 -21.22 3.85
N ALA A 350 -19.38 -22.44 4.34
CA ALA A 350 -20.03 -23.55 3.61
C ALA A 350 -21.54 -23.67 3.90
N SER A 351 -22.08 -22.80 4.77
CA SER A 351 -23.47 -22.91 5.22
C SER A 351 -24.45 -22.29 4.24
N ASP A 352 -25.58 -22.99 4.05
CA ASP A 352 -26.76 -22.49 3.36
C ASP A 352 -27.24 -21.14 3.92
N ILE A 353 -26.96 -20.85 5.20
CA ILE A 353 -27.29 -19.56 5.83
C ILE A 353 -26.50 -18.42 5.17
N THR A 354 -25.22 -18.62 4.89
CA THR A 354 -24.36 -17.60 4.27
C THR A 354 -24.70 -17.42 2.80
N LEU A 355 -24.95 -18.51 2.07
CA LEU A 355 -25.43 -18.45 0.69
C LEU A 355 -26.81 -17.76 0.61
N ASN A 356 -27.72 -18.05 1.54
CA ASN A 356 -29.00 -17.38 1.63
C ASN A 356 -28.82 -15.90 1.97
N PHE A 357 -28.00 -15.55 2.97
CA PHE A 357 -27.71 -14.16 3.33
C PHE A 357 -27.20 -13.36 2.12
N LEU A 358 -26.24 -13.90 1.37
CA LEU A 358 -25.70 -13.28 0.16
C LEU A 358 -26.75 -13.10 -0.95
N LYS A 359 -27.58 -14.13 -1.20
CA LYS A 359 -28.69 -14.05 -2.17
C LYS A 359 -29.73 -12.99 -1.81
N TYR A 360 -29.91 -12.70 -0.51
CA TYR A 360 -30.86 -11.70 -0.02
C TYR A 360 -30.27 -10.31 0.21
N LEU A 361 -28.97 -10.11 -0.03
CA LEU A 361 -28.38 -8.76 -0.05
C LEU A 361 -29.11 -7.88 -1.06
N PRO A 362 -29.32 -6.58 -0.77
CA PRO A 362 -30.14 -5.71 -1.62
C PRO A 362 -29.68 -5.66 -3.09
N ILE A 363 -28.39 -5.83 -3.36
CA ILE A 363 -27.87 -5.86 -4.73
C ILE A 363 -28.28 -7.11 -5.52
N TYR A 364 -28.41 -8.27 -4.86
CA TYR A 364 -28.73 -9.56 -5.51
C TYR A 364 -30.18 -10.01 -5.32
N ARG A 365 -30.91 -9.41 -4.35
CA ARG A 365 -32.28 -9.80 -4.00
C ARG A 365 -33.20 -9.79 -5.23
N PRO A 366 -33.89 -10.90 -5.55
CA PRO A 366 -34.83 -10.93 -6.67
C PRO A 366 -35.99 -9.93 -6.50
N GLY A 367 -36.52 -9.39 -7.60
CA GLY A 367 -37.73 -8.55 -7.59
C GLY A 367 -37.55 -7.07 -7.19
N LEU A 368 -36.34 -6.63 -6.79
CA LEU A 368 -36.10 -5.21 -6.49
C LEU A 368 -35.84 -4.37 -7.76
N SER A 369 -36.44 -3.19 -7.80
CA SER A 369 -36.15 -2.18 -8.82
C SER A 369 -34.73 -1.62 -8.67
N PRO A 370 -34.06 -1.17 -9.76
CA PRO A 370 -32.73 -0.57 -9.69
C PRO A 370 -32.63 0.55 -8.66
N PHE A 371 -33.64 1.42 -8.62
CA PHE A 371 -33.73 2.51 -7.64
C PHE A 371 -33.81 2.00 -6.21
N SER A 372 -34.68 1.02 -5.91
CA SER A 372 -34.82 0.44 -4.57
C SER A 372 -33.54 -0.25 -4.09
N ARG A 373 -32.83 -0.95 -4.99
CA ARG A 373 -31.51 -1.54 -4.69
C ARG A 373 -30.53 -0.46 -4.28
N GLY A 374 -30.44 0.60 -5.09
CA GLY A 374 -29.61 1.77 -4.80
C GLY A 374 -29.96 2.36 -3.44
N LEU A 375 -31.25 2.59 -3.19
CA LEU A 375 -31.77 3.19 -1.95
C LEU A 375 -31.36 2.40 -0.70
N GLU A 376 -31.64 1.10 -0.64
CA GLU A 376 -31.29 0.26 0.52
C GLU A 376 -29.77 0.24 0.78
N ILE A 377 -28.97 0.10 -0.28
CA ILE A 377 -27.51 0.08 -0.17
C ILE A 377 -27.00 1.45 0.27
N GLY A 378 -27.51 2.52 -0.33
CA GLY A 378 -27.18 3.89 0.02
C GLY A 378 -27.47 4.15 1.50
N MET A 379 -28.67 3.83 1.98
CA MET A 379 -29.07 4.01 3.37
C MET A 379 -28.10 3.35 4.35
N ALA A 380 -27.69 2.11 4.09
CA ALA A 380 -26.70 1.43 4.93
C ALA A 380 -25.35 2.17 4.96
N HIS A 381 -24.84 2.58 3.78
CA HIS A 381 -23.56 3.30 3.71
C HIS A 381 -23.63 4.64 4.43
N GLY A 382 -24.70 5.41 4.23
CA GLY A 382 -24.89 6.68 4.92
C GLY A 382 -24.97 6.52 6.44
N TYR A 383 -25.70 5.49 6.90
CA TYR A 383 -25.84 5.21 8.32
C TYR A 383 -24.50 4.89 9.00
N PHE A 384 -23.69 4.01 8.39
CA PHE A 384 -22.44 3.54 9.00
C PHE A 384 -21.27 4.51 8.85
N LEU A 385 -21.20 5.28 7.76
CA LEU A 385 -20.07 6.17 7.51
C LEU A 385 -20.02 7.37 8.45
N LEU A 386 -21.15 7.75 9.07
CA LEU A 386 -21.18 8.86 10.02
C LEU A 386 -20.27 8.63 11.23
N GLY A 387 -20.31 7.43 11.81
CA GLY A 387 -19.61 7.10 13.06
C GLY A 387 -18.10 7.39 13.01
N PRO A 388 -17.36 6.88 12.00
CA PRO A 388 -15.94 7.18 11.82
C PRO A 388 -15.63 8.67 11.73
N PHE A 389 -16.40 9.46 10.96
CA PHE A 389 -16.16 10.89 10.84
C PHE A 389 -16.43 11.66 12.14
N VAL A 390 -17.44 11.24 12.91
CA VAL A 390 -17.75 11.83 14.21
C VAL A 390 -16.66 11.48 15.24
N LYS A 391 -16.21 10.22 15.29
CA LYS A 391 -15.27 9.75 16.34
C LYS A 391 -13.81 10.02 16.03
N LEU A 392 -13.42 10.05 14.76
CA LEU A 392 -12.02 10.18 14.34
C LEU A 392 -11.75 11.50 13.61
N GLY A 393 -12.79 12.32 13.39
CA GLY A 393 -12.66 13.61 12.72
C GLY A 393 -11.78 14.61 13.46
N PRO A 394 -11.29 15.65 12.75
CA PRO A 394 -10.42 16.68 13.33
C PRO A 394 -11.13 17.51 14.42
N LEU A 395 -12.46 17.61 14.36
CA LEU A 395 -13.29 18.35 15.32
C LEU A 395 -14.05 17.45 16.30
N ARG A 396 -13.63 16.18 16.46
CA ARG A 396 -14.28 15.18 17.32
C ARG A 396 -14.44 15.57 18.80
N ASN A 397 -13.61 16.49 19.30
CA ASN A 397 -13.63 16.97 20.68
C ASN A 397 -14.39 18.30 20.85
N THR A 398 -15.18 18.70 19.85
CA THR A 398 -15.97 19.94 19.88
C THR A 398 -17.46 19.63 19.95
N GLU A 399 -18.27 20.58 20.41
CA GLU A 399 -19.74 20.48 20.40
C GLU A 399 -20.33 20.33 18.99
N LEU A 400 -19.54 20.66 17.96
CA LEU A 400 -19.91 20.56 16.55
C LEU A 400 -19.53 19.21 15.90
N ALA A 401 -18.99 18.25 16.66
CA ALA A 401 -18.48 16.99 16.13
C ALA A 401 -19.51 16.23 15.27
N ASN A 402 -20.78 16.21 15.69
CA ASN A 402 -21.85 15.51 14.98
C ASN A 402 -22.22 16.21 13.65
N GLN A 403 -22.29 17.54 13.65
CA GLN A 403 -22.63 18.35 12.47
C GLN A 403 -21.50 18.30 11.44
N VAL A 404 -20.25 18.43 11.89
CA VAL A 404 -19.06 18.31 11.04
C VAL A 404 -18.93 16.89 10.49
N GLY A 405 -19.18 15.88 11.33
CA GLY A 405 -19.21 14.49 10.91
C GLY A 405 -20.27 14.23 9.83
N LEU A 406 -21.47 14.80 9.97
CA LEU A 406 -22.54 14.71 8.96
C LEU A 406 -22.12 15.36 7.63
N ILE A 407 -21.57 16.57 7.67
CA ILE A 407 -21.13 17.27 6.45
C ILE A 407 -20.01 16.48 5.76
N ALA A 408 -19.03 15.98 6.51
CA ALA A 408 -17.95 15.16 5.97
C ALA A 408 -18.47 13.86 5.35
N THR A 409 -19.43 13.22 6.01
CA THR A 409 -20.09 11.99 5.51
C THR A 409 -20.83 12.28 4.21
N ILE A 410 -21.66 13.33 4.15
CA ILE A 410 -22.37 13.73 2.93
C ILE A 410 -21.37 14.07 1.82
N GLY A 411 -20.27 14.78 2.14
CA GLY A 411 -19.20 15.07 1.19
C GLY A 411 -18.61 13.82 0.56
N LEU A 412 -18.24 12.83 1.37
CA LEU A 412 -17.74 11.53 0.88
C LEU A 412 -18.79 10.80 0.03
N LEU A 413 -20.05 10.79 0.47
CA LEU A 413 -21.13 10.12 -0.25
C LEU A 413 -21.37 10.76 -1.62
N LEU A 414 -21.33 12.09 -1.73
CA LEU A 414 -21.46 12.77 -3.03
C LEU A 414 -20.29 12.43 -3.96
N ILE A 415 -19.07 12.32 -3.44
CA ILE A 415 -17.91 11.86 -4.23
C ILE A 415 -18.16 10.43 -4.74
N LEU A 416 -18.62 9.53 -3.87
CA LEU A 416 -18.95 8.15 -4.25
C LEU A 416 -20.09 8.07 -5.28
N SER A 417 -21.09 8.95 -5.19
CA SER A 417 -22.16 9.08 -6.20
C SER A 417 -21.61 9.49 -7.58
N VAL A 418 -20.64 10.41 -7.61
CA VAL A 418 -19.93 10.78 -8.84
C VAL A 418 -19.12 9.60 -9.37
N CYS A 419 -18.43 8.85 -8.50
CA CYS A 419 -17.70 7.64 -8.89
C CYS A 419 -18.64 6.57 -9.50
N LEU A 420 -19.81 6.35 -8.91
CA LEU A 420 -20.83 5.42 -9.44
C LEU A 420 -21.39 5.91 -10.79
N TRP A 421 -21.57 7.22 -10.96
CA TRP A 421 -21.97 7.81 -12.23
C TRP A 421 -20.90 7.62 -13.32
N LEU A 422 -19.63 7.89 -13.00
CA LEU A 422 -18.50 7.68 -13.90
C LEU A 422 -18.38 6.21 -14.30
N TYR A 423 -18.50 5.29 -13.33
CA TYR A 423 -18.52 3.85 -13.59
C TYR A 423 -19.64 3.47 -14.57
N GLY A 424 -20.85 3.98 -14.38
CA GLY A 424 -21.98 3.70 -15.26
C GLY A 424 -21.75 4.17 -16.70
N ASN A 425 -21.14 5.35 -16.86
CA ASN A 425 -20.80 5.88 -18.18
C ASN A 425 -19.67 5.12 -18.87
N ALA A 426 -18.67 4.68 -18.11
CA ALA A 426 -17.55 3.91 -18.63
C ALA A 426 -17.97 2.48 -19.01
N THR A 427 -18.82 1.85 -18.21
CA THR A 427 -19.18 0.43 -18.32
C THR A 427 -20.29 0.18 -19.35
N PHE A 428 -21.36 0.98 -19.35
CA PHE A 428 -22.55 0.72 -20.18
C PHE A 428 -22.54 1.54 -21.48
N GLN A 429 -21.54 1.28 -22.33
CA GLN A 429 -21.41 1.89 -23.66
C GLN A 429 -22.36 1.24 -24.68
N LYS A 430 -22.92 2.02 -25.61
CA LYS A 430 -23.77 1.48 -26.70
C LYS A 430 -22.97 0.46 -27.52
N GLY A 431 -23.50 -0.75 -27.67
CA GLY A 431 -22.92 -1.80 -28.53
C GLY A 431 -21.91 -2.74 -27.86
N LYS A 432 -21.69 -2.63 -26.54
CA LYS A 432 -20.87 -3.59 -25.77
C LYS A 432 -21.72 -4.28 -24.69
N PRO A 433 -21.65 -5.62 -24.54
CA PRO A 433 -22.31 -6.31 -23.44
C PRO A 433 -21.68 -5.89 -22.10
N ALA A 434 -22.51 -5.78 -21.05
CA ALA A 434 -22.03 -5.46 -19.72
C ALA A 434 -21.15 -6.59 -19.18
N THR A 435 -19.94 -6.27 -18.71
CA THR A 435 -19.00 -7.23 -18.12
C THR A 435 -19.25 -7.38 -16.61
N GLY A 436 -19.58 -8.58 -16.14
CA GLY A 436 -19.71 -8.96 -14.71
C GLY A 436 -21.08 -9.52 -14.28
N GLU A 437 -21.12 -10.19 -13.13
CA GLU A 437 -22.32 -10.78 -12.52
C GLU A 437 -23.23 -9.74 -11.84
N LEU A 438 -23.81 -8.84 -12.62
CA LEU A 438 -24.89 -7.96 -12.16
C LEU A 438 -26.24 -8.61 -12.40
N PRO A 439 -27.28 -8.30 -11.59
CA PRO A 439 -28.66 -8.61 -11.95
C PRO A 439 -28.99 -8.03 -13.33
N ASP A 440 -29.82 -8.73 -14.11
CA ASP A 440 -30.16 -8.30 -15.49
C ASP A 440 -30.74 -6.88 -15.54
N ASN A 441 -31.48 -6.49 -14.50
CA ASN A 441 -32.03 -5.14 -14.39
C ASN A 441 -31.01 -4.06 -14.00
N LEU A 442 -29.71 -4.36 -13.85
CA LEU A 442 -28.63 -3.38 -13.63
C LEU A 442 -27.60 -3.33 -14.77
N LYS A 443 -27.82 -4.06 -15.87
CA LYS A 443 -26.88 -4.15 -17.00
C LYS A 443 -27.01 -3.04 -18.04
N THR A 444 -27.78 -1.99 -17.77
CA THR A 444 -28.01 -0.89 -18.72
C THR A 444 -27.65 0.45 -18.12
N ARG A 445 -27.22 1.40 -18.96
CA ARG A 445 -26.92 2.78 -18.52
C ARG A 445 -28.11 3.44 -17.83
N LYS A 446 -29.33 3.19 -18.33
CA LYS A 446 -30.57 3.73 -17.75
C LYS A 446 -30.78 3.18 -16.33
N SER A 447 -30.77 1.87 -16.18
CA SER A 447 -31.02 1.25 -14.88
C SER A 447 -29.90 1.50 -13.87
N TRP A 448 -28.64 1.61 -14.32
CA TRP A 448 -27.55 2.04 -13.45
C TRP A 448 -27.69 3.49 -13.00
N SER A 449 -28.20 4.38 -13.86
CA SER A 449 -28.51 5.75 -13.47
C SER A 449 -29.62 5.81 -12.40
N GLU A 450 -30.64 4.97 -12.53
CA GLU A 450 -31.71 4.83 -11.52
C GLU A 450 -31.17 4.27 -10.20
N PHE A 451 -30.27 3.29 -10.27
CA PHE A 451 -29.54 2.78 -9.10
C PHE A 451 -28.71 3.86 -8.41
N ASN A 452 -27.92 4.62 -9.16
CA ASN A 452 -27.09 5.69 -8.59
C ASN A 452 -27.96 6.80 -7.95
N ALA A 453 -29.08 7.15 -8.58
CA ALA A 453 -30.04 8.08 -8.00
C ALA A 453 -30.60 7.54 -6.66
N GLY A 454 -31.03 6.27 -6.63
CA GLY A 454 -31.47 5.61 -5.40
C GLY A 454 -30.38 5.61 -4.32
N TRP A 455 -29.15 5.27 -4.69
CA TRP A 455 -28.00 5.24 -3.77
C TRP A 455 -27.69 6.61 -3.18
N THR A 456 -27.77 7.67 -3.99
CA THR A 456 -27.51 9.04 -3.55
C THR A 456 -28.58 9.51 -2.56
N VAL A 457 -29.86 9.31 -2.89
CA VAL A 457 -30.98 9.64 -1.99
C VAL A 457 -30.89 8.82 -0.70
N GLY A 458 -30.66 7.52 -0.83
CA GLY A 458 -30.59 6.59 0.29
C GLY A 458 -29.45 6.94 1.24
N SER A 459 -28.27 7.23 0.71
CA SER A 459 -27.09 7.54 1.52
C SER A 459 -27.19 8.86 2.27
N CYS A 460 -27.68 9.92 1.63
CA CYS A 460 -28.00 11.17 2.33
C CYS A 460 -29.06 10.95 3.43
N GLY A 461 -30.09 10.17 3.13
CA GLY A 461 -31.13 9.82 4.10
C GLY A 461 -30.63 9.00 5.29
N GLY A 462 -29.77 7.99 5.03
CA GLY A 462 -29.16 7.16 6.06
C GLY A 462 -28.21 7.94 6.97
N ALA A 463 -27.40 8.83 6.39
CA ALA A 463 -26.50 9.70 7.16
C ALA A 463 -27.29 10.69 8.03
N LEU A 464 -28.35 11.29 7.49
CA LEU A 464 -29.23 12.17 8.26
C LEU A 464 -29.93 11.41 9.39
N PHE A 465 -30.43 10.19 9.13
CA PHE A 465 -31.05 9.36 10.15
C PHE A 465 -30.06 9.00 11.28
N ALA A 466 -28.84 8.57 10.94
CA ALA A 466 -27.81 8.30 11.95
C ALA A 466 -27.47 9.55 12.78
N PHE A 467 -27.40 10.72 12.13
CA PHE A 467 -27.20 11.99 12.82
C PHE A 467 -28.34 12.31 13.79
N LEU A 468 -29.60 12.12 13.37
CA LEU A 468 -30.76 12.34 14.23
C LEU A 468 -30.77 11.38 15.43
N VAL A 469 -30.34 10.13 15.24
CA VAL A 469 -30.16 9.17 16.35
C VAL A 469 -29.11 9.67 17.34
N LEU A 470 -27.92 10.08 16.86
CA LEU A 470 -26.86 10.62 17.72
C LEU A 470 -27.30 11.91 18.43
N TRP A 471 -28.00 12.78 17.72
CA TRP A 471 -28.54 14.02 18.27
C TRP A 471 -29.60 13.76 19.34
N SER A 472 -30.47 12.77 19.12
CA SER A 472 -31.50 12.38 20.07
C SER A 472 -30.94 11.73 21.33
N LEU A 473 -29.88 10.91 21.19
CA LEU A 473 -29.13 10.36 22.34
C LEU A 473 -28.42 11.45 23.14
N ALA A 474 -27.83 12.45 22.47
CA ALA A 474 -27.16 13.57 23.13
C ALA A 474 -28.11 14.52 23.87
N THR A 475 -29.37 14.62 23.43
CA THR A 475 -30.40 15.51 24.00
C THR A 475 -31.35 14.82 24.97
N GLY A 476 -31.18 13.52 25.23
CA GLY A 476 -31.91 12.77 26.25
C GLY A 476 -33.39 12.50 25.96
N TYR A 477 -33.87 12.76 24.74
CA TYR A 477 -35.30 12.67 24.39
C TYR A 477 -35.91 11.25 24.51
N TRP A 478 -35.10 10.18 24.57
CA TRP A 478 -35.56 8.79 24.71
C TRP A 478 -35.25 8.13 26.06
N GLY A 479 -34.79 8.86 27.08
CA GLY A 479 -34.69 8.32 28.45
C GLY A 479 -33.76 7.12 28.66
N ILE A 480 -32.88 6.79 27.71
CA ILE A 480 -31.83 5.77 27.87
C ILE A 480 -30.52 6.50 28.16
N GLY A 481 -30.32 6.87 29.42
CA GLY A 481 -29.03 7.31 29.91
C GLY A 481 -28.07 6.12 29.93
N ILE A 482 -26.97 6.22 29.19
CA ILE A 482 -25.83 5.32 29.33
C ILE A 482 -24.76 6.14 30.07
N GLY A 483 -24.69 5.91 31.38
CA GLY A 483 -23.65 6.47 32.25
C GLY A 483 -22.33 5.74 32.12
#